data_AF-A0A662Y3K7-F1
#
_entry.id   AF-A0A662Y3K7-F1
#
_cell.length_a   1.000
_cell.length_b   1.000
_cell.length_c   1.000
_cell.angle_alpha   90.00
_cell.angle_beta   90.00
_cell.angle_gamma   90.00
#
_symmetry.space_group_name_H-M   'P 1'
#
loop_
_entity.id
_entity.type
_entity.pdbx_description
1 polymer ?
#
loop_
_entity_poly.entity_id
_entity_poly.type
_entity_poly.pdbx_seq_one_letter_code
_entity_poly.pdbx_strand_id
1 'polypeptide(L)'
;MLSSFSSLVVFASALLLQCVPTQGHQVVYVPSPTWTRANSTSTERRVLWNPLSFLEDEGFTTSENFTEWQVDNGYATLRDFMDTATYSVTDGADQACGWSDPDGIPQQIPEDSTMRTSGYTHDGPCEIWMGDTLALSGLNCHESITDMTFTIDYTGCGSSCVMYWYWLGVRYLNSAYSWQVYKECIPLYSLTA
;
A
#
# COMPACT_ATOMS: atom_id res chain seq x y z
N MET A 1 -5.19 4.73 -74.31
CA MET A 1 -4.34 5.22 -73.21
C MET A 1 -5.04 4.83 -71.91
N LEU A 2 -4.50 3.86 -71.19
CA LEU A 2 -5.01 3.43 -69.89
C LEU A 2 -4.51 4.43 -68.84
N SER A 3 -5.43 5.12 -68.15
CA SER A 3 -5.08 6.01 -67.04
C SER A 3 -5.20 5.26 -65.73
N SER A 4 -4.11 5.32 -64.97
CA SER A 4 -3.80 4.62 -63.74
C SER A 4 -4.72 4.96 -62.56
N PHE A 5 -4.89 3.96 -61.70
CA PHE A 5 -5.39 4.03 -60.33
C PHE A 5 -4.52 4.91 -59.43
N SER A 6 -5.14 5.58 -58.45
CA SER A 6 -4.55 5.81 -57.12
C SER A 6 -5.65 6.17 -56.11
N SER A 7 -6.16 5.14 -55.44
CA SER A 7 -6.94 5.33 -54.20
C SER A 7 -5.96 5.50 -53.05
N LEU A 8 -5.87 6.71 -52.52
CA LEU A 8 -5.16 7.01 -51.27
C LEU A 8 -5.98 6.46 -50.09
N VAL A 9 -5.55 5.34 -49.52
CA VAL A 9 -6.04 4.87 -48.22
C VAL A 9 -5.15 5.51 -47.15
N VAL A 10 -5.67 6.52 -46.46
CA VAL A 10 -5.02 7.11 -45.28
C VAL A 10 -5.38 6.25 -44.08
N PHE A 11 -4.46 5.40 -43.64
CA PHE A 11 -4.57 4.72 -42.35
C PHE A 11 -4.22 5.71 -41.24
N ALA A 12 -5.23 6.38 -40.68
CA ALA A 12 -5.09 7.10 -39.42
C ALA A 12 -5.00 6.08 -38.28
N SER A 13 -3.78 5.72 -37.89
CA SER A 13 -3.54 4.97 -36.65
C SER A 13 -3.61 5.95 -35.47
N ALA A 14 -4.79 6.10 -34.89
CA ALA A 14 -4.93 6.71 -33.58
C ALA A 14 -4.39 5.71 -32.55
N LEU A 15 -3.14 5.89 -32.11
CA LEU A 15 -2.68 5.29 -30.86
C LEU A 15 -3.51 5.91 -29.75
N LEU A 16 -4.55 5.19 -29.32
CA LEU A 16 -5.16 5.40 -28.02
C LEU A 16 -4.08 5.10 -26.99
N LEU A 17 -3.41 6.14 -26.47
CA LEU A 17 -2.79 6.06 -25.15
C LEU A 17 -3.92 5.75 -24.17
N GLN A 18 -4.14 4.48 -23.92
CA GLN A 18 -4.88 4.05 -22.75
C GLN A 18 -4.01 4.46 -21.56
N CYS A 19 -4.31 5.63 -21.00
CA CYS A 19 -3.99 5.92 -19.62
C CYS A 19 -4.77 4.88 -18.82
N VAL A 20 -4.15 3.72 -18.55
CA VAL A 20 -4.63 2.82 -17.52
C VAL A 20 -4.53 3.68 -16.27
N PRO A 21 -5.65 4.04 -15.61
CA PRO A 21 -5.53 4.62 -14.29
C PRO A 21 -4.74 3.59 -13.50
N THR A 22 -3.52 3.95 -13.10
CA THR A 22 -2.75 3.19 -12.12
C THR A 22 -3.51 3.33 -10.82
N GLN A 23 -4.58 2.54 -10.71
CA GLN A 23 -5.36 2.45 -9.50
C GLN A 23 -4.43 1.74 -8.52
N GLY A 24 -3.89 2.52 -7.57
CA GLY A 24 -2.93 2.09 -6.59
C GLY A 24 -3.54 1.02 -5.71
N HIS A 25 -3.50 -0.22 -6.17
CA HIS A 25 -3.87 -1.36 -5.36
C HIS A 25 -2.59 -1.79 -4.64
N GLN A 26 -2.58 -1.71 -3.32
CA GLN A 26 -1.48 -2.24 -2.53
C GLN A 26 -1.90 -3.33 -1.58
N VAL A 27 -0.99 -4.30 -1.41
CA VAL A 27 -1.20 -5.46 -0.57
C VAL A 27 0.10 -6.13 -0.15
N VAL A 28 0.13 -6.70 1.05
CA VAL A 28 1.14 -7.67 1.46
C VAL A 28 0.73 -9.07 0.98
N TYR A 29 1.56 -9.70 0.17
CA TYR A 29 1.35 -11.06 -0.31
C TYR A 29 1.98 -12.13 0.57
N VAL A 30 3.12 -11.82 1.20
CA VAL A 30 3.86 -12.74 2.06
C VAL A 30 4.44 -11.94 3.23
N PRO A 31 4.16 -12.33 4.48
CA PRO A 31 3.08 -13.21 4.90
C PRO A 31 1.71 -12.60 4.57
N SER A 32 0.76 -13.40 4.06
CA SER A 32 -0.54 -12.89 3.60
C SER A 32 -1.46 -12.56 4.79
N PRO A 33 -2.19 -11.44 4.77
CA PRO A 33 -3.22 -11.18 5.76
C PRO A 33 -4.38 -12.17 5.62
N THR A 34 -5.08 -12.38 6.74
CA THR A 34 -6.45 -12.89 6.72
C THR A 34 -7.39 -11.72 6.49
N TRP A 35 -8.29 -11.82 5.53
CA TRP A 35 -9.21 -10.73 5.17
C TRP A 35 -10.55 -10.88 5.86
N THR A 36 -11.15 -9.76 6.29
CA THR A 36 -12.50 -9.72 6.88
C THR A 36 -13.61 -9.94 5.85
N ARG A 37 -13.27 -9.98 4.56
CA ARG A 37 -14.18 -10.22 3.43
C ARG A 37 -13.53 -11.11 2.38
N ALA A 38 -14.34 -11.64 1.46
CA ALA A 38 -13.84 -12.43 0.35
C ALA A 38 -12.85 -11.63 -0.52
N ASN A 39 -11.78 -12.29 -0.98
CA ASN A 39 -10.70 -11.72 -1.80
C ASN A 39 -10.41 -12.56 -3.07
N SER A 40 -11.36 -13.41 -3.46
CA SER A 40 -11.18 -14.46 -4.47
C SER A 40 -11.26 -13.94 -5.91
N THR A 41 -12.02 -12.87 -6.14
CA THR A 41 -12.19 -12.23 -7.45
C THR A 41 -11.44 -10.90 -7.56
N SER A 42 -11.22 -10.42 -8.78
CA SER A 42 -10.60 -9.10 -9.01
C SER A 42 -11.45 -7.94 -8.47
N THR A 43 -12.78 -8.06 -8.54
CA THR A 43 -13.71 -7.05 -8.00
C THR A 43 -13.64 -6.99 -6.48
N GLU A 44 -13.58 -8.14 -5.81
CA GLU A 44 -13.39 -8.24 -4.37
C GLU A 44 -12.06 -7.61 -3.94
N ARG A 45 -10.96 -8.00 -4.58
CA ARG A 45 -9.62 -7.46 -4.28
C ARG A 45 -9.52 -5.95 -4.49
N ARG A 46 -10.24 -5.39 -5.46
CA ARG A 46 -10.28 -3.93 -5.68
C ARG A 46 -10.80 -3.18 -4.45
N VAL A 47 -11.75 -3.75 -3.72
CA VAL A 47 -12.25 -3.13 -2.48
C VAL A 47 -11.18 -3.17 -1.39
N LEU A 48 -10.49 -4.30 -1.26
CA LEU A 48 -9.55 -4.54 -0.17
C LEU A 48 -8.21 -3.81 -0.34
N TRP A 49 -7.75 -3.66 -1.58
CA TRP A 49 -6.40 -3.18 -1.89
C TRP A 49 -6.33 -1.71 -2.24
N ASN A 50 -7.48 -1.03 -2.39
CA ASN A 50 -7.51 0.42 -2.58
C ASN A 50 -7.04 1.15 -1.31
N PRO A 51 -6.65 2.44 -1.42
CA PRO A 51 -6.45 3.28 -0.25
C PRO A 51 -7.62 3.18 0.71
N LEU A 52 -7.33 3.00 2.00
CA LEU A 52 -8.33 3.03 3.06
C LEU A 52 -8.90 4.44 3.21
N SER A 53 -8.08 5.46 2.97
CA SER A 53 -8.46 6.87 3.04
C SER A 53 -7.65 7.70 2.05
N PHE A 54 -8.26 8.77 1.57
CA PHE A 54 -7.64 9.86 0.81
C PHE A 54 -7.66 11.09 1.71
N LEU A 55 -6.51 11.46 2.29
CA LEU A 55 -6.49 12.45 3.38
C LEU A 55 -6.88 13.85 2.91
N GLU A 56 -6.74 14.15 1.62
CA GLU A 56 -7.28 15.39 1.03
C GLU A 56 -8.81 15.51 1.21
N ASP A 57 -9.54 14.41 1.20
CA ASP A 57 -11.00 14.38 1.40
C ASP A 57 -11.37 14.51 2.89
N GLU A 58 -10.40 14.25 3.77
CA GLU A 58 -10.51 14.35 5.23
C GLU A 58 -10.05 15.73 5.77
N GLY A 59 -9.73 16.66 4.87
CA GLY A 59 -9.38 18.05 5.20
C GLY A 59 -7.89 18.29 5.46
N PHE A 60 -7.02 17.32 5.17
CA PHE A 60 -5.58 17.49 5.28
C PHE A 60 -5.04 18.37 4.14
N THR A 61 -4.13 19.28 4.47
CA THR A 61 -3.37 20.01 3.45
C THR A 61 -2.22 19.13 2.98
N THR A 62 -2.41 18.49 1.83
CA THR A 62 -1.44 17.56 1.24
C THR A 62 -0.29 18.29 0.55
N SER A 63 0.88 17.67 0.54
CA SER A 63 2.10 18.19 -0.10
C SER A 63 2.98 17.03 -0.59
N GLU A 64 4.09 17.35 -1.25
CA GLU A 64 5.09 16.35 -1.64
C GLU A 64 5.74 15.68 -0.44
N ASN A 65 6.01 16.45 0.63
CA ASN A 65 6.78 15.99 1.77
C ASN A 65 5.89 15.70 2.97
N PHE A 66 5.26 14.52 2.97
CA PHE A 66 4.46 14.08 4.11
C PHE A 66 5.31 13.94 5.39
N THR A 67 6.55 13.45 5.31
CA THR A 67 7.38 13.24 6.50
C THR A 67 7.69 14.55 7.23
N GLU A 68 7.98 15.63 6.50
CA GLU A 68 8.13 16.97 7.11
C GLU A 68 6.82 17.41 7.77
N TRP A 69 5.69 17.28 7.08
CA TRP A 69 4.39 17.59 7.66
C TRP A 69 4.10 16.76 8.92
N GLN A 70 4.44 15.47 8.93
CA GLN A 70 4.25 14.56 10.06
C GLN A 70 5.00 15.09 11.30
N VAL A 71 6.26 15.47 11.13
CA VAL A 71 7.11 16.01 12.21
C VAL A 71 6.56 17.35 12.71
N ASP A 72 6.21 18.26 11.80
CA ASP A 72 5.68 19.58 12.15
C ASP A 72 4.35 19.51 12.91
N ASN A 73 3.58 18.42 12.72
CA ASN A 73 2.33 18.16 13.42
C ASN A 73 2.49 17.24 14.63
N GLY A 74 3.73 16.89 15.01
CA GLY A 74 4.04 16.24 16.28
C GLY A 74 3.86 14.73 16.31
N TYR A 75 3.72 14.06 15.17
CA TYR A 75 3.65 12.60 15.10
C TYR A 75 5.05 11.98 15.03
N ALA A 76 5.34 11.07 15.96
CA ALA A 76 6.67 10.51 16.13
C ALA A 76 7.05 9.53 15.00
N THR A 77 6.08 8.78 14.50
CA THR A 77 6.24 7.72 13.49
C THR A 77 5.06 7.72 12.53
N LEU A 78 5.19 7.01 11.40
CA LEU A 78 4.05 6.80 10.51
C LEU A 78 2.92 6.05 11.21
N ARG A 79 3.27 5.03 12.01
CA ARG A 79 2.30 4.31 12.84
C ARG A 79 1.57 5.23 13.79
N ASP A 80 2.28 6.11 14.50
CA ASP A 80 1.68 7.08 15.42
C ASP A 80 0.66 7.96 14.70
N PHE A 81 1.02 8.50 13.53
CA PHE A 81 0.09 9.23 12.68
C PHE A 81 -1.14 8.39 12.29
N MET A 82 -0.93 7.20 11.73
CA MET A 82 -2.02 6.36 11.22
C MET A 82 -2.92 5.77 12.31
N ASP A 83 -2.45 5.68 13.54
CA ASP A 83 -3.21 5.13 14.67
C ASP A 83 -3.92 6.21 15.49
N THR A 84 -3.44 7.46 15.46
CA THR A 84 -3.94 8.53 16.34
C THR A 84 -4.53 9.75 15.63
N ALA A 85 -4.19 10.00 14.37
CA ALA A 85 -4.77 11.10 13.62
C ALA A 85 -6.27 10.91 13.38
N THR A 86 -6.99 12.03 13.32
CA THR A 86 -8.44 12.01 13.06
C THR A 86 -8.71 12.03 11.56
N TYR A 87 -9.03 10.86 11.01
CA TYR A 87 -9.51 10.67 9.63
C TYR A 87 -10.38 9.41 9.57
N SER A 88 -11.27 9.34 8.60
CA SER A 88 -12.11 8.17 8.37
C SER A 88 -11.45 7.21 7.39
N VAL A 89 -11.64 5.91 7.60
CA VAL A 89 -11.34 4.88 6.60
C VAL A 89 -12.61 4.47 5.86
N THR A 90 -12.42 3.79 4.72
CA THR A 90 -13.49 3.24 3.88
C THR A 90 -14.53 2.50 4.71
N ASP A 91 -15.81 2.78 4.48
CA ASP A 91 -16.93 2.20 5.22
C ASP A 91 -16.82 0.68 5.38
N GLY A 92 -16.77 0.25 6.65
CA GLY A 92 -16.68 -1.16 7.06
C GLY A 92 -15.25 -1.69 7.24
N ALA A 93 -14.23 -0.92 6.86
CA ALA A 93 -12.85 -1.20 7.25
C ALA A 93 -12.61 -0.76 8.69
N ASP A 94 -11.64 -1.39 9.34
CA ASP A 94 -11.18 -1.03 10.68
C ASP A 94 -10.08 0.05 10.62
N GLN A 95 -10.03 0.94 11.60
CA GLN A 95 -9.03 2.00 11.64
C GLN A 95 -7.61 1.45 11.87
N ALA A 96 -7.46 0.40 12.68
CA ALA A 96 -6.16 -0.18 13.01
C ALA A 96 -5.66 -1.10 11.89
N CYS A 97 -6.54 -1.95 11.36
CA CYS A 97 -6.15 -3.05 10.47
C CYS A 97 -6.78 -3.02 9.07
N GLY A 98 -7.52 -1.96 8.72
CA GLY A 98 -8.16 -1.85 7.41
C GLY A 98 -9.12 -3.02 7.16
N TRP A 99 -8.87 -3.76 6.09
CA TRP A 99 -9.66 -4.95 5.73
C TRP A 99 -9.09 -6.28 6.23
N SER A 100 -8.01 -6.23 7.01
CA SER A 100 -7.36 -7.43 7.57
C SER A 100 -7.81 -7.71 8.99
N ASP A 101 -7.87 -8.98 9.34
CA ASP A 101 -8.28 -9.47 10.65
C ASP A 101 -7.03 -9.78 11.51
N PRO A 102 -6.74 -8.99 12.57
CA PRO A 102 -5.59 -9.25 13.45
C PRO A 102 -5.75 -10.54 14.26
N ASP A 103 -6.98 -11.03 14.45
CA ASP A 103 -7.29 -12.29 15.14
C ASP A 103 -7.56 -13.44 14.15
N GLY A 104 -7.27 -13.21 12.86
CA GLY A 104 -7.43 -14.17 11.78
C GLY A 104 -6.44 -15.35 11.85
N ILE A 105 -6.38 -16.14 10.78
CA ILE A 105 -5.52 -17.33 10.73
C ILE A 105 -4.04 -16.89 10.72
N PRO A 106 -3.25 -17.22 11.76
CA PRO A 106 -1.86 -16.82 11.82
C PRO A 106 -1.03 -17.44 10.69
N GLN A 107 -0.12 -16.65 10.11
CA GLN A 107 0.84 -17.11 9.12
C GLN A 107 2.14 -17.54 9.80
N GLN A 108 2.78 -18.57 9.27
CA GLN A 108 4.11 -18.93 9.72
C GLN A 108 5.10 -17.82 9.29
N ILE A 109 5.97 -17.40 10.19
CA ILE A 109 7.11 -16.54 9.83
C ILE A 109 7.94 -17.26 8.74
N PRO A 110 8.20 -16.64 7.57
CA PRO A 110 9.01 -17.24 6.52
C PRO A 110 10.42 -17.56 7.01
N GLU A 111 10.89 -18.80 6.77
CA GLU A 111 12.20 -19.27 7.25
C GLU A 111 13.38 -18.47 6.68
N ASP A 112 13.21 -17.91 5.48
CA ASP A 112 14.18 -17.07 4.78
C ASP A 112 13.99 -15.57 5.08
N SER A 113 13.13 -15.22 6.03
CA SER A 113 12.77 -13.84 6.38
C SER A 113 12.18 -13.04 5.22
N THR A 114 11.64 -13.70 4.20
CA THR A 114 11.01 -13.04 3.05
C THR A 114 9.77 -12.25 3.47
N MET A 115 9.63 -11.06 2.91
CA MET A 115 8.38 -10.33 2.78
C MET A 115 8.15 -10.03 1.30
N ARG A 116 6.90 -10.07 0.86
CA ARG A 116 6.52 -9.68 -0.50
C ARG A 116 5.28 -8.82 -0.49
N THR A 117 5.34 -7.67 -1.14
CA THR A 117 4.20 -6.76 -1.36
C THR A 117 3.91 -6.64 -2.86
N SER A 118 2.91 -5.85 -3.22
CA SER A 118 2.68 -5.37 -4.60
C SER A 118 3.68 -4.30 -5.06
N GLY A 119 4.62 -3.90 -4.21
CA GLY A 119 5.61 -2.85 -4.44
C GLY A 119 5.08 -1.46 -4.07
N TYR A 120 5.96 -0.54 -3.68
CA TYR A 120 5.58 0.83 -3.38
C TYR A 120 5.51 1.62 -4.69
N THR A 121 4.31 1.96 -5.17
CA THR A 121 4.14 2.57 -6.51
C THR A 121 4.15 4.09 -6.52
N HIS A 122 4.15 4.70 -5.34
CA HIS A 122 4.13 6.15 -5.12
C HIS A 122 5.16 6.50 -4.06
N ASP A 123 5.69 7.72 -4.13
CA ASP A 123 6.58 8.20 -3.08
C ASP A 123 5.90 8.16 -1.72
N GLY A 124 6.68 8.09 -0.64
CA GLY A 124 6.17 8.26 0.71
C GLY A 124 6.60 7.17 1.68
N PRO A 125 6.36 7.40 2.98
CA PRO A 125 6.95 6.58 4.02
C PRO A 125 6.23 5.25 4.18
N CYS A 126 6.98 4.26 4.66
CA CYS A 126 6.43 3.00 5.13
C CYS A 126 7.06 2.59 6.45
N GLU A 127 6.31 1.83 7.23
CA GLU A 127 6.79 1.19 8.44
C GLU A 127 6.23 -0.21 8.57
N ILE A 128 7.03 -1.09 9.17
CA ILE A 128 6.67 -2.48 9.44
C ILE A 128 7.04 -2.78 10.88
N TRP A 129 6.04 -3.22 11.64
CA TRP A 129 6.16 -3.48 13.08
C TRP A 129 5.82 -4.93 13.39
N MET A 130 6.58 -5.53 14.30
CA MET A 130 6.29 -6.83 14.91
C MET A 130 5.77 -6.58 16.32
N GLY A 131 4.43 -6.58 16.49
CA GLY A 131 3.82 -6.04 17.71
C GLY A 131 4.23 -4.59 17.92
N ASP A 132 5.00 -4.33 18.97
CA ASP A 132 5.51 -2.99 19.31
C ASP A 132 6.97 -2.76 18.88
N THR A 133 7.59 -3.74 18.20
CA THR A 133 8.98 -3.64 17.75
C THR A 133 9.04 -3.20 16.29
N LEU A 134 9.72 -2.09 16.01
CA LEU A 134 9.95 -1.63 14.63
C LEU A 134 10.94 -2.57 13.91
N ALA A 135 10.52 -3.16 12.80
CA ALA A 135 11.35 -4.03 11.96
C ALA A 135 11.91 -3.30 10.74
N LEU A 136 11.15 -2.38 10.17
CA LEU A 136 11.55 -1.58 9.01
C LEU A 136 10.88 -0.21 9.05
N SER A 137 11.62 0.84 8.71
CA SER A 137 11.10 2.19 8.46
C SER A 137 11.85 2.81 7.28
N GLY A 138 11.13 3.53 6.42
CA GLY A 138 11.71 4.29 5.32
C GLY A 138 10.93 5.59 5.09
N LEU A 139 11.65 6.67 4.82
CA LEU A 139 11.04 7.98 4.53
C LEU A 139 10.40 8.02 3.13
N ASN A 140 10.99 7.30 2.19
CA ASN A 140 10.42 7.06 0.87
C ASN A 140 10.68 5.60 0.46
N CYS A 141 9.69 4.74 0.66
CA CYS A 141 9.84 3.31 0.38
C CYS A 141 9.77 2.97 -1.10
N HIS A 142 9.22 3.85 -1.95
CA HIS A 142 9.32 3.70 -3.40
C HIS A 142 10.77 3.77 -3.88
N GLU A 143 11.55 4.68 -3.31
CA GLU A 143 12.96 4.82 -3.65
C GLU A 143 13.85 3.78 -2.96
N SER A 144 13.61 3.52 -1.67
CA SER A 144 14.51 2.67 -0.87
C SER A 144 14.25 1.17 -1.03
N ILE A 145 13.04 0.77 -1.44
CA ILE A 145 12.64 -0.64 -1.62
C ILE A 145 12.10 -0.81 -3.04
N THR A 146 13.01 -1.02 -3.98
CA THR A 146 12.69 -1.13 -5.41
C THR A 146 12.13 -2.50 -5.80
N ASP A 147 12.42 -3.52 -5.01
CA ASP A 147 11.97 -4.89 -5.25
C ASP A 147 10.67 -5.17 -4.49
N MET A 148 9.74 -5.86 -5.15
CA MET A 148 8.48 -6.31 -4.51
C MET A 148 8.72 -7.36 -3.43
N THR A 149 9.85 -8.06 -3.48
CA THR A 149 10.27 -9.09 -2.53
C THR A 149 11.56 -8.65 -1.86
N PHE A 150 11.58 -8.60 -0.53
CA PHE A 150 12.71 -8.17 0.26
C PHE A 150 12.72 -8.91 1.60
N THR A 151 13.80 -8.81 2.36
CA THR A 151 13.92 -9.44 3.68
C THR A 151 13.69 -8.44 4.79
N ILE A 152 13.02 -8.85 5.88
CA ILE A 152 12.88 -8.04 7.09
C ILE A 152 13.23 -8.85 8.34
N ASP A 153 13.50 -8.17 9.44
CA ASP A 153 13.76 -8.82 10.72
C ASP A 153 12.44 -9.13 11.46
N TYR A 154 12.09 -10.42 11.54
CA TYR A 154 10.91 -10.89 12.28
C TYR A 154 11.18 -11.19 13.76
N THR A 155 12.41 -11.04 14.25
CA THR A 155 12.78 -11.47 15.62
C THR A 155 11.99 -10.75 16.72
N GLY A 156 11.56 -9.51 16.47
CA GLY A 156 10.68 -8.76 17.38
C GLY A 156 9.33 -9.44 17.65
N CYS A 157 8.93 -10.43 16.85
CA CYS A 157 7.68 -11.16 16.98
C CYS A 157 7.71 -12.25 18.08
N GLY A 158 8.90 -12.75 18.45
CA GLY A 158 9.03 -13.84 19.40
C GLY A 158 8.31 -15.13 18.94
N SER A 159 7.49 -15.72 19.81
CA SER A 159 6.70 -16.92 19.47
C SER A 159 5.50 -16.61 18.59
N SER A 160 4.92 -15.41 18.74
CA SER A 160 3.72 -14.97 18.03
C SER A 160 3.48 -13.48 18.25
N CYS A 161 3.04 -12.77 17.21
CA CYS A 161 2.68 -11.35 17.27
C CYS A 161 1.70 -11.02 16.13
N VAL A 162 1.23 -9.78 16.08
CA VAL A 162 0.65 -9.20 14.86
C VAL A 162 1.74 -8.38 14.19
N MET A 163 2.00 -8.65 12.91
CA MET A 163 2.77 -7.75 12.07
C MET A 163 1.85 -6.64 11.55
N TYR A 164 2.27 -5.40 11.68
CA TYR A 164 1.58 -4.25 11.14
C TYR A 164 2.39 -3.66 9.99
N TRP A 165 1.79 -3.58 8.81
CA TRP A 165 2.35 -2.92 7.64
C TRP A 165 1.59 -1.61 7.40
N TYR A 166 2.35 -0.51 7.38
CA TYR A 166 1.84 0.84 7.14
C TYR A 166 2.54 1.42 5.91
N TRP A 167 1.78 2.00 4.99
CA TRP A 167 2.33 2.77 3.89
C TRP A 167 1.45 3.97 3.56
N LEU A 168 2.06 5.15 3.46
CA LEU A 168 1.40 6.34 2.96
C LEU A 168 1.94 6.67 1.57
N GLY A 169 1.06 6.55 0.57
CA GLY A 169 1.38 6.92 -0.81
C GLY A 169 1.13 8.40 -1.04
N VAL A 170 2.16 9.12 -1.48
CA VAL A 170 2.11 10.50 -1.94
C VAL A 170 2.06 10.50 -3.45
N ARG A 171 0.91 10.92 -4.00
CA ARG A 171 0.67 10.91 -5.45
C ARG A 171 0.35 12.31 -5.93
N TYR A 172 1.10 12.80 -6.93
CA TYR A 172 0.76 14.02 -7.63
C TYR A 172 -0.13 13.72 -8.85
N LEU A 173 -1.36 14.23 -8.85
CA LEU A 173 -2.28 14.13 -9.99
C LEU A 173 -3.17 15.38 -10.07
N ASN A 174 -3.50 15.81 -11.28
CA ASN A 174 -4.44 16.93 -11.53
C ASN A 174 -4.01 18.23 -10.82
N SER A 175 -2.70 18.47 -10.78
CA SER A 175 -2.08 19.64 -10.13
C SER A 175 -2.32 19.72 -8.61
N ALA A 176 -2.56 18.58 -7.97
CA ALA A 176 -2.71 18.46 -6.52
C ALA A 176 -2.01 17.20 -6.01
N TYR A 177 -1.58 17.23 -4.74
CA TYR A 177 -1.09 16.05 -4.04
C TYR A 177 -2.24 15.29 -3.40
N SER A 178 -2.13 13.98 -3.40
CA SER A 178 -3.04 13.03 -2.78
C SER A 178 -2.24 12.19 -1.79
N TRP A 179 -2.73 12.07 -0.56
CA TRP A 179 -2.11 11.23 0.47
C TRP A 179 -3.00 10.03 0.74
N GLN A 180 -2.47 8.85 0.47
CA GLN A 180 -3.22 7.60 0.41
C GLN A 180 -2.80 6.68 1.54
N VAL A 181 -3.73 6.32 2.41
CA VAL A 181 -3.47 5.47 3.58
C VAL A 181 -3.64 4.00 3.22
N TYR A 182 -2.62 3.19 3.51
CA TYR A 182 -2.68 1.74 3.42
C TYR A 182 -2.19 1.11 4.74
N LYS A 183 -2.97 0.15 5.24
CA LYS A 183 -2.71 -0.56 6.50
C LYS A 183 -3.12 -2.02 6.36
N GLU A 184 -2.26 -2.92 6.85
CA GLU A 184 -2.58 -4.34 6.99
C GLU A 184 -1.99 -4.90 8.29
N CYS A 185 -2.75 -5.78 8.93
CA CYS A 185 -2.40 -6.55 10.11
C CYS A 185 -2.35 -8.02 9.75
N ILE A 186 -1.23 -8.68 10.08
CA ILE A 186 -1.00 -10.08 9.75
C ILE A 186 -0.60 -10.80 11.04
N PRO A 187 -1.46 -11.65 11.63
CA PRO A 187 -1.05 -12.48 12.76
C PRO A 187 0.03 -13.46 12.31
N LEU A 188 1.10 -13.58 13.10
CA LEU A 188 2.27 -14.39 12.84
C LEU A 188 2.56 -15.35 13.99
N TYR A 189 3.20 -16.47 13.65
CA TYR A 189 3.77 -17.40 14.63
C TYR A 189 5.13 -17.96 14.19
N SER A 190 5.95 -18.33 15.17
CA SER A 190 7.20 -19.03 14.98
C SER A 190 7.04 -20.54 15.29
N LEU A 191 7.66 -21.40 14.47
CA LEU A 191 7.74 -22.84 14.75
C LEU A 191 8.89 -23.23 15.70
N THR A 192 9.78 -22.28 16.02
CA THR A 192 11.06 -22.55 16.71
C THR A 192 11.16 -21.89 18.08
N ALA A 193 10.03 -21.47 18.66
CA ALA A 193 9.97 -20.86 19.99
C ALA A 193 10.39 -21.82 21.12
#